data_AF-V5H778-F1
#
_entry.id   AF-V5H778-F1
#
_cell.length_a   1.000
_cell.length_b   1.000
_cell.length_c   1.000
_cell.angle_alpha   90.00
_cell.angle_beta   90.00
_cell.angle_gamma   90.00
#
_symmetry.space_group_name_H-M   'P 1'
#
loop_
_entity.id
_entity.type
_entity.pdbx_description
1 polymer ?
#
loop_
_entity_poly.entity_id
_entity_poly.type
_entity_poly.pdbx_seq_one_letter_code
_entity_poly.pdbx_strand_id
1 'polypeptide(L)'
;MWSVGVIIYVSLSGTFPFNEEEDINDQIQNADFMYPPNPWKDVSPEAVDLINNLLQVKTRKRYTVDKSLVHTWLQDYQTWCDVRELESQVGVRYLTHESD
;
A
#
# COMPACT_ATOMS: atom_id res chain seq x y z
N MET A 1 -1.55 -9.86 -0.42
CA MET A 1 -2.15 -8.51 -0.47
C MET A 1 -2.40 -7.90 0.90
N TRP A 2 -3.06 -8.59 1.85
CA TRP A 2 -3.22 -8.05 3.21
C TRP A 2 -1.89 -7.61 3.83
N SER A 3 -0.90 -8.52 3.85
CA SER A 3 0.43 -8.23 4.37
C SER A 3 1.11 -7.07 3.65
N VAL A 4 0.83 -6.86 2.36
CA VAL A 4 1.35 -5.71 1.60
C VAL A 4 0.74 -4.41 2.13
N GLY A 5 -0.56 -4.37 2.40
CA GLY A 5 -1.21 -3.22 3.04
C GLY A 5 -0.62 -2.89 4.41
N VAL A 6 -0.35 -3.92 5.23
CA VAL A 6 0.31 -3.74 6.54
C VAL A 6 1.73 -3.20 6.37
N ILE A 7 2.51 -3.74 5.42
CA ILE A 7 3.87 -3.27 5.14
C ILE A 7 3.85 -1.81 4.70
N ILE A 8 2.97 -1.42 3.77
CA ILE A 8 2.85 -0.03 3.32
C ILE A 8 2.49 0.88 4.48
N TYR A 9 1.51 0.48 5.31
CA TYR A 9 1.13 1.25 6.51
C TYR A 9 2.34 1.50 7.43
N VAL A 10 3.11 0.45 7.74
CA VAL A 10 4.29 0.55 8.61
C VAL A 10 5.38 1.39 7.96
N SER A 11 5.63 1.23 6.66
CA SER A 11 6.65 2.01 5.93
C SER A 11 6.36 3.51 5.92
N LEU A 12 5.07 3.90 5.86
CA LEU A 12 4.67 5.31 5.82
C LEU A 12 4.54 5.92 7.22
N SER A 13 4.13 5.15 8.21
CA SER A 13 3.81 5.68 9.55
C SER A 13 4.86 5.38 10.63
N GLY A 14 5.68 4.36 10.42
CA GLY A 14 6.56 3.80 11.45
C GLY A 14 5.84 3.03 12.56
N THR A 15 4.51 2.84 12.47
CA THR A 15 3.70 2.14 13.48
C THR A 15 2.89 1.00 12.86
N PHE A 16 2.38 0.09 13.69
CA PHE A 16 1.47 -0.95 13.22
C PHE A 16 0.03 -0.41 13.14
N PRO A 17 -0.80 -0.93 12.23
CA PRO A 17 -2.19 -0.49 12.06
C PRO A 17 -3.15 -1.03 13.13
N PHE A 18 -2.63 -1.73 14.14
CA PHE A 18 -3.42 -2.36 15.20
C PHE A 18 -3.11 -1.69 16.54
N ASN A 19 -4.15 -1.44 17.33
CA ASN A 19 -4.06 -1.04 18.72
C ASN A 19 -3.63 -2.26 19.56
N GLU A 20 -2.56 -2.13 20.34
CA GLU A 20 -2.06 -3.19 21.23
C GLU A 20 -2.98 -3.44 22.44
N GLU A 21 -3.84 -2.46 22.77
CA GLU A 21 -4.77 -2.54 23.90
C GLU A 21 -6.08 -3.28 23.57
N GLU A 22 -6.31 -3.61 22.30
CA GLU A 22 -7.52 -4.26 21.80
C GLU A 22 -7.20 -5.62 21.16
N ASP A 23 -8.18 -6.53 21.09
CA ASP A 23 -7.99 -7.80 20.39
C ASP A 23 -7.77 -7.54 18.90
N ILE A 24 -6.62 -7.98 18.40
CA ILE A 24 -6.23 -7.81 17.00
C ILE A 24 -7.27 -8.46 16.06
N ASN A 25 -7.87 -9.58 16.45
CA ASN A 25 -8.88 -10.24 15.62
C ASN A 25 -10.13 -9.39 15.44
N ASP A 26 -10.55 -8.67 16.49
CA ASP A 26 -11.73 -7.80 16.43
C ASP A 26 -11.46 -6.60 15.53
N GLN A 27 -10.29 -5.98 15.66
CA GLN A 27 -9.85 -4.89 14.80
C GLN A 27 -9.75 -5.32 13.33
N ILE A 28 -9.24 -6.52 13.06
CA ILE A 28 -9.21 -7.11 11.72
C ILE A 28 -10.62 -7.33 11.19
N GLN A 29 -11.56 -7.82 12.01
CA GLN A 29 -12.94 -8.10 11.58
C GLN A 29 -13.74 -6.83 11.31
N ASN A 30 -13.47 -5.75 12.05
CA ASN A 30 -14.14 -4.46 11.89
C ASN A 30 -13.48 -3.57 10.83
N ALA A 31 -12.23 -3.86 10.44
CA ALA A 31 -11.40 -2.99 9.59
C ALA A 31 -11.26 -1.56 10.16
N ASP A 32 -11.24 -1.45 11.48
CA ASP A 32 -11.06 -0.19 12.20
C ASP A 32 -9.56 0.15 12.29
N PHE A 33 -8.96 0.48 11.14
CA PHE A 33 -7.59 0.99 11.09
C PHE A 33 -7.56 2.47 11.41
N MET A 34 -6.67 2.87 12.31
CA MET A 34 -6.52 4.26 12.70
C MET A 34 -5.47 4.96 11.83
N TYR A 35 -5.72 6.22 11.51
CA TYR A 35 -4.78 7.09 10.80
C TYR A 35 -4.58 8.37 11.63
N PRO A 36 -3.83 8.30 12.76
CA PRO A 36 -3.65 9.44 13.64
C PRO A 36 -2.99 10.61 12.89
N PRO A 37 -3.33 11.89 13.17
CA PRO A 37 -2.86 13.02 12.38
C PRO A 37 -1.34 13.10 12.21
N ASN A 38 -0.55 12.61 13.16
CA ASN A 38 0.89 12.47 12.99
C ASN A 38 1.25 10.98 12.85
N PRO A 39 1.94 10.55 11.78
CA PRO A 39 2.45 11.34 10.64
C PRO A 39 1.44 11.49 9.48
N TRP A 40 0.22 10.93 9.57
CA TRP A 40 -0.67 10.75 8.43
C TRP A 40 -1.19 12.05 7.78
N LYS A 41 -1.09 13.21 8.43
CA LYS A 41 -1.40 14.52 7.84
C LYS A 41 -0.48 14.86 6.66
N ASP A 42 0.75 14.33 6.65
CA ASP A 42 1.77 14.60 5.65
C ASP A 42 1.82 13.47 4.59
N VAL A 43 1.03 12.41 4.79
CA VAL A 43 0.89 11.28 3.87
C VAL A 43 -0.27 11.57 2.91
N SER A 44 -0.11 11.24 1.63
CA SER A 44 -1.13 11.56 0.63
C SER A 44 -2.43 10.75 0.85
N PRO A 45 -3.61 11.33 0.58
CA PRO A 45 -4.89 10.62 0.68
C PRO A 45 -4.95 9.36 -0.21
N GLU A 46 -4.28 9.38 -1.36
CA GLU A 46 -4.21 8.24 -2.28
C GLU A 46 -3.46 7.06 -1.67
N ALA A 47 -2.45 7.32 -0.81
CA ALA A 47 -1.76 6.26 -0.09
C ALA A 47 -2.71 5.55 0.88
N VAL A 48 -3.47 6.34 1.63
CA VAL A 48 -4.47 5.86 2.59
C VAL A 48 -5.57 5.08 1.86
N ASP A 49 -6.03 5.56 0.70
CA ASP A 49 -7.03 4.85 -0.11
C ASP A 49 -6.51 3.48 -0.59
N LEU A 50 -5.26 3.39 -1.04
CA LEU A 50 -4.67 2.10 -1.41
C LEU A 50 -4.61 1.14 -0.21
N ILE A 51 -4.18 1.62 0.96
CA ILE A 51 -4.12 0.79 2.18
C ILE A 51 -5.51 0.28 2.53
N ASN A 52 -6.54 1.13 2.52
CA ASN A 52 -7.91 0.75 2.80
C ASN A 52 -8.43 -0.33 1.83
N ASN A 53 -8.07 -0.24 0.55
CA ASN A 53 -8.43 -1.25 -0.45
C ASN A 53 -7.64 -2.57 -0.30
N LEU A 54 -6.44 -2.53 0.29
CA LEU A 54 -5.62 -3.70 0.62
C LEU A 54 -6.00 -4.38 1.93
N LEU A 55 -6.45 -3.61 2.91
CA LEU A 55 -6.83 -4.08 4.25
C LEU A 55 -8.34 -4.36 4.35
N GLN A 56 -8.91 -5.00 3.33
CA GLN A 56 -10.30 -5.44 3.34
C GLN A 56 -10.45 -6.81 3.99
N VAL A 57 -11.36 -6.93 4.96
CA VAL A 57 -11.71 -8.20 5.65
C VAL A 57 -12.26 -9.21 4.65
N LYS A 58 -13.24 -8.78 3.84
CA LYS A 58 -13.82 -9.59 2.77
C LYS A 58 -12.82 -9.70 1.63
N THR A 59 -12.25 -10.89 1.44
CA THR A 59 -11.24 -11.16 0.40
C THR A 59 -11.68 -10.71 -0.99
N ARG A 60 -12.97 -10.82 -1.34
CA ARG A 60 -13.50 -10.39 -2.64
C ARG A 60 -13.48 -8.87 -2.87
N LYS A 61 -13.48 -8.08 -1.79
CA LYS A 61 -13.35 -6.62 -1.85
C LYS A 61 -11.88 -6.17 -1.86
N ARG A 62 -10.98 -7.03 -1.37
CA ARG A 62 -9.55 -6.75 -1.29
C ARG A 62 -8.96 -6.62 -2.69
N TYR A 63 -8.11 -5.61 -2.89
CA TYR A 63 -7.40 -5.46 -4.14
C TYR A 63 -6.46 -6.64 -4.41
N THR A 64 -6.43 -7.06 -5.66
CA THR A 64 -5.42 -7.98 -6.22
C THR A 64 -4.16 -7.19 -6.57
N VAL A 65 -3.06 -7.88 -6.86
CA VAL A 65 -1.82 -7.23 -7.32
C VAL A 65 -2.09 -6.35 -8.53
N ASP A 66 -2.80 -6.86 -9.54
CA ASP A 66 -3.09 -6.11 -10.77
C ASP A 66 -3.89 -4.83 -10.51
N LYS A 67 -4.91 -4.91 -9.63
CA LYS A 67 -5.69 -3.74 -9.21
C LYS A 67 -4.86 -2.72 -8.43
N SER A 68 -3.94 -3.19 -7.59
CA SER A 68 -3.05 -2.32 -6.83
C SER A 68 -2.05 -1.60 -7.73
N LEU A 69 -1.47 -2.30 -8.71
CA LEU A 69 -0.47 -1.71 -9.62
C LEU A 69 -1.04 -0.52 -10.40
N VAL A 70 -2.31 -0.58 -10.82
CA VAL A 70 -2.98 0.51 -11.55
C VAL A 70 -3.59 1.58 -10.65
N HIS A 71 -3.42 1.48 -9.32
CA HIS A 71 -3.96 2.45 -8.39
C HIS A 71 -3.22 3.79 -8.49
N THR A 72 -3.93 4.91 -8.45
CA THR A 72 -3.39 6.25 -8.70
C THR A 72 -2.16 6.59 -7.85
N TRP A 73 -2.08 6.09 -6.61
CA TRP A 73 -0.90 6.29 -5.75
C TRP A 73 0.42 5.73 -6.32
N LEU A 74 0.34 4.68 -7.16
CA LEU A 74 1.51 4.05 -7.81
C LEU A 74 1.69 4.50 -9.27
N GLN A 75 0.81 5.37 -9.77
CA GLN A 75 0.83 5.85 -11.17
C GLN A 75 1.55 7.21 -11.28
N ASP A 76 2.58 7.41 -10.47
CA ASP A 76 3.41 8.60 -10.48
C ASP A 76 4.58 8.47 -11.47
N TYR A 77 4.89 9.55 -12.18
CA TYR A 77 5.94 9.55 -13.22
C TYR A 77 7.34 9.35 -12.64
N GLN A 78 7.63 9.94 -11.48
CA GLN A 78 8.94 9.77 -10.85
C GLN A 78 9.12 8.32 -10.39
N THR A 79 8.08 7.73 -9.81
CA THR A 79 8.07 6.31 -9.43
C THR A 79 8.35 5.40 -10.63
N TRP A 80 7.77 5.69 -11.80
CA TRP A 80 8.07 4.96 -13.03
C TRP A 80 9.54 5.11 -13.45
N CYS A 81 10.10 6.33 -13.42
CA CYS A 81 11.51 6.58 -13.72
C CYS A 81 12.44 5.79 -12.79
N ASP A 82 12.15 5.79 -11.49
CA ASP A 82 12.95 5.08 -10.48
C ASP A 82 12.94 3.56 -10.71
N VAL A 83 11.77 3.00 -11.10
CA VAL A 83 11.65 1.58 -11.46
C VAL A 83 12.47 1.27 -12.72
N ARG A 84 12.42 2.12 -13.75
CA ARG A 84 13.21 1.95 -14.98
C ARG A 84 14.71 1.96 -14.70
N GLU A 85 15.16 2.86 -13.82
CA GLU A 85 16.55 2.93 -13.40
C GLU A 85 16.97 1.63 -12.69
N LEU A 86 16.18 1.16 -11.73
CA LEU A 86 16.44 -0.09 -11.01
C LEU A 86 16.50 -1.29 -11.96
N GLU A 87 15.54 -1.42 -12.88
CA GLU A 87 15.51 -2.50 -13.88
C GLU A 87 16.77 -2.48 -14.77
N SER A 88 17.25 -1.29 -15.15
CA SER A 88 18.49 -1.15 -15.92
C SER A 88 19.72 -1.58 -15.12
N GLN A 89 19.76 -1.30 -13.82
CA GLN A 89 20.88 -1.69 -12.96
C GLN A 89 20.92 -3.21 -12.70
N VAL A 90 19.74 -3.82 -12.53
CA VAL A 90 19.62 -5.27 -12.24
C VAL A 90 19.62 -6.12 -13.51
N GLY A 91 19.37 -5.52 -14.68
CA GLY A 91 19.34 -6.21 -15.97
C GLY A 91 18.09 -7.08 -16.19
N VAL A 92 17.02 -6.83 -15.42
CA VAL A 92 15.76 -7.58 -15.45
C VAL A 92 14.60 -6.59 -15.40
N ARG A 93 13.60 -6.77 -16.27
CA ARG A 93 12.35 -6.00 -16.25
C ARG A 93 11.29 -6.70 -15.39
N TYR A 94 10.54 -5.92 -14.62
CA TYR A 94 9.48 -6.40 -13.73
C TYR A 94 8.12 -5.83 -14.09
N LEU A 95 8.02 -4.50 -14.17
CA LEU A 95 6.74 -3.80 -14.31
C LEU A 95 6.63 -3.01 -15.62
N THR A 96 7.76 -2.67 -16.24
CA THR A 96 7.75 -1.83 -17.45
C THR A 96 7.84 -2.67 -18.73
N HIS A 97 7.30 -2.13 -19.81
CA HIS A 97 7.28 -2.76 -21.12
C HIS A 97 8.41 -2.23 -22.02
N GLU A 98 8.78 -3.00 -23.04
CA GLU A 98 9.81 -2.59 -24.02
C GLU A 98 9.39 -1.39 -24.88
N SER A 99 8.07 -1.15 -24.97
CA SER A 99 7.49 -0.03 -25.71
C SER A 99 7.33 1.25 -24.88
N ASP A 100 7.60 1.19 -23.58
CA ASP A 100 7.56 2.37 -22.70
C ASP A 100 8.77 3.29 -22.96
#